data_AF-C8VVW7-F1
#
_entry.id   AF-C8VVW7-F1
#
_cell.length_a   1.000
_cell.length_b   1.000
_cell.length_c   1.000
_cell.angle_alpha   90.00
_cell.angle_beta   90.00
_cell.angle_gamma   90.00
#
_symmetry.space_group_name_H-M   'P 1'
#
loop_
_entity.id
_entity.type
_entity.pdbx_description
1 polymer ?
#
loop_
_entity_poly.entity_id
_entity_poly.type
_entity_poly.pdbx_seq_one_letter_code
_entity_poly.pdbx_strand_id
1 'polypeptide(L)' 'MAILNSTNFPTGVTVTIVTTNGTYIGELISLVDNFVAVRLTAATAPFFIGQVIRINTDRIVAFG' A
#
# COMPACT_ATOMS: atom_id res chain seq x y z
N MET A 1 4.94 -8.65 13.13
CA MET A 1 4.74 -8.21 11.74
C MET A 1 5.59 -9.05 10.83
N ALA A 2 4.98 -9.87 9.99
CA ALA A 2 5.70 -10.85 9.17
C ALA A 2 5.23 -10.88 7.70
N ILE A 3 4.21 -10.09 7.33
CA ILE A 3 3.55 -10.22 6.02
C ILE A 3 4.40 -9.58 4.90
N LEU A 4 5.16 -8.52 5.18
CA LEU A 4 5.93 -7.81 4.15
C LEU A 4 7.39 -8.25 4.01
N ASN A 5 7.94 -8.99 4.98
CA ASN A 5 9.35 -9.40 4.94
C ASN A 5 9.61 -10.56 3.95
N SER A 6 8.56 -11.18 3.40
CA SER A 6 8.68 -12.28 2.42
C SER A 6 8.07 -11.97 1.06
N THR A 7 7.46 -10.79 0.88
CA THR A 7 6.75 -10.47 -0.35
C THR A 7 7.57 -9.50 -1.21
N ASN A 8 8.35 -10.07 -2.12
CA ASN A 8 9.16 -9.35 -3.09
C ASN A 8 8.28 -8.83 -4.26
N PHE A 9 7.27 -8.01 -3.94
CA PHE A 9 6.38 -7.46 -4.97
C PHE A 9 7.17 -6.51 -5.90
N PRO A 10 7.13 -6.71 -7.22
CA PRO A 10 7.76 -5.79 -8.14
C PRO A 10 7.03 -4.43 -8.11
N THR A 11 7.79 -3.34 -8.27
CA THR A 11 7.20 -2.00 -8.43
C THR A 11 6.42 -1.92 -9.75
N GLY A 12 5.42 -1.05 -9.80
CA GLY A 12 4.55 -0.87 -10.97
C GLY A 12 3.34 -1.81 -11.04
N VAL A 13 3.21 -2.77 -10.11
CA VAL A 13 2.02 -3.64 -10.04
C VAL A 13 0.89 -2.99 -9.27
N THR A 14 -0.35 -3.28 -9.65
CA THR A 14 -1.51 -2.88 -8.84
C THR A 14 -1.61 -3.79 -7.63
N VAL A 15 -1.69 -3.18 -6.45
CA VAL A 15 -1.85 -3.85 -5.15
C VAL A 15 -3.09 -3.35 -4.44
N THR A 16 -3.67 -4.24 -3.65
CA THR A 16 -4.71 -3.94 -2.66
C THR A 16 -4.11 -4.07 -1.27
N ILE A 17 -4.20 -2.98 -0.50
CA ILE A 17 -3.66 -2.89 0.85
C ILE A 17 -4.81 -2.70 1.82
N VAL A 18 -5.04 -3.70 2.66
CA VAL A 18 -6.01 -3.62 3.74
C VAL A 18 -5.28 -3.18 5.00
N THR A 19 -5.68 -2.04 5.55
CA THR A 19 -5.12 -1.48 6.78
C THR A 19 -6.15 -1.47 7.90
N THR A 20 -5.71 -1.19 9.12
CA THR A 20 -6.61 -0.97 10.27
C THR A 20 -7.59 0.18 10.07
N ASN A 21 -7.32 1.11 9.15
CA ASN A 21 -8.09 2.32 8.94
C ASN A 21 -8.90 2.31 7.63
N GLY A 22 -8.78 1.26 6.81
CA GLY A 22 -9.43 1.19 5.50
C GLY A 22 -8.60 0.43 4.46
N THR A 23 -9.15 0.32 3.26
CA THR A 23 -8.53 -0.38 2.13
C THR A 23 -8.08 0.63 1.08
N TYR A 24 -6.87 0.45 0.57
CA TYR A 24 -6.28 1.27 -0.48
C TYR A 24 -5.97 0.40 -1.69
N ILE A 25 -6.25 0.90 -2.88
CA ILE A 25 -5.95 0.20 -4.14
C ILE A 25 -5.10 1.14 -4.99
N GLY A 26 -3.96 0.63 -5.48
CA GLY A 26 -3.06 1.45 -6.27
C GLY A 26 -1.83 0.75 -6.79
N GLU A 27 -1.00 1.48 -7.53
CA GLU A 27 0.27 1.02 -8.07
C GLU A 27 1.35 1.06 -6.97
N LEU A 28 2.00 -0.07 -6.71
CA LEU A 28 3.14 -0.14 -5.79
C LEU A 28 4.32 0.63 -6.37
N ILE A 29 4.70 1.72 -5.72
CA ILE A 29 5.84 2.54 -6.14
C ILE A 29 7.11 2.06 -5.46
N SER A 30 7.02 1.74 -4.17
CA SER A 30 8.18 1.32 -3.39
C SER A 30 7.76 0.65 -2.09
N LEU A 31 8.57 -0.32 -1.66
CA LEU A 31 8.49 -0.95 -0.34
C LEU A 31 9.85 -0.74 0.32
N VAL A 32 9.90 0.10 1.36
CA VAL A 32 11.15 0.42 2.07
C VAL A 32 10.89 0.37 3.55
N ASP A 33 11.68 -0.46 4.25
CA ASP A 33 11.68 -0.66 5.69
C ASP A 33 10.26 -0.83 6.26
N ASN A 34 9.72 0.25 6.85
CA ASN A 34 8.46 0.25 7.57
C ASN A 34 7.31 0.91 6.79
N PHE A 35 7.51 1.30 5.52
CA PHE A 35 6.46 1.95 4.73
C PHE A 35 6.29 1.33 3.35
N VAL A 36 5.02 1.30 2.92
CA VAL A 36 4.64 1.05 1.53
C VAL A 36 4.24 2.38 0.90
N ALA A 37 4.87 2.74 -0.21
CA ALA A 37 4.46 3.85 -1.05
C ALA A 37 3.60 3.33 -2.21
N VAL A 38 2.39 3.85 -2.32
CA VAL A 38 1.42 3.46 -3.37
C VAL A 38 0.83 4.69 -4.03
N ARG A 39 0.72 4.67 -5.36
CA ARG A 39 -0.07 5.65 -6.12
C ARG A 39 -1.49 5.12 -6.26
N LEU A 40 -2.46 5.80 -5.66
CA LEU A 40 -3.85 5.36 -5.65
C LEU A 40 -4.45 5.30 -7.06
N THR A 41 -5.06 4.18 -7.42
CA THR A 41 -5.84 4.01 -8.66
C THR A 41 -7.33 4.20 -8.41
N ALA A 42 -7.77 4.14 -7.15
CA ALA A 42 -9.13 4.44 -6.71
C ALA A 42 -9.14 5.50 -5.60
N ALA A 43 -10.11 6.41 -5.62
CA ALA A 43 -10.25 7.44 -4.60
C ALA A 43 -10.63 6.79 -3.27
N THR A 44 -9.94 7.17 -2.19
CA THR A 44 -10.20 6.65 -0.84
C THR A 44 -10.08 7.81 0.12
N ALA A 45 -11.19 8.31 0.67
CA ALA A 45 -11.19 9.49 1.53
C ALA A 45 -10.17 9.33 2.69
N PRO A 46 -9.34 10.35 2.97
CA PRO A 46 -9.33 11.71 2.43
C PRO A 46 -8.49 11.92 1.16
N PHE A 47 -8.02 10.84 0.52
CA PHE A 47 -7.08 10.87 -0.59
C PHE A 47 -7.76 10.77 -1.96
N PHE A 48 -7.11 11.37 -2.97
CA PHE A 48 -7.60 11.41 -4.34
C PHE A 48 -6.90 10.36 -5.23
N ILE A 49 -7.51 10.02 -6.36
CA ILE A 49 -6.88 9.20 -7.41
C ILE A 49 -5.58 9.87 -7.88
N GLY A 50 -4.56 9.06 -8.14
CA GLY A 50 -3.24 9.50 -8.60
C GLY A 50 -2.33 10.03 -7.50
N GLN A 51 -2.85 10.22 -6.28
CA GLN A 51 -2.06 10.63 -5.14
C GLN A 51 -1.12 9.49 -4.69
N VAL A 52 0.13 9.83 -4.42
CA VAL A 52 1.07 8.91 -3.77
C VAL A 52 0.92 9.05 -2.26
N ILE A 53 0.56 7.95 -1.61
CA ILE A 53 0.46 7.86 -0.15
C ILE A 53 1.50 6.91 0.40
N ARG A 54 1.90 7.13 1.65
CA ARG A 54 2.79 6.25 2.40
C ARG A 54 2.02 5.61 3.54
N ILE A 55 2.00 4.29 3.59
CA ILE A 55 1.27 3.50 4.60
C ILE A 55 2.30 2.82 5.48
N ASN A 56 2.21 3.03 6.80
CA ASN A 56 3.05 2.29 7.74
C ASN A 56 2.65 0.81 7.71
N THR A 57 3.63 -0.06 7.50
CA THR A 57 3.50 -1.52 7.50
C THR A 57 2.92 -2.08 8.80
N ASP A 58 3.11 -1.40 9.94
CA ASP A 58 2.50 -1.74 11.24
C ASP A 58 0.97 -1.73 11.18
N ARG A 59 0.39 -0.96 10.25
CA ARG A 59 -1.05 -0.79 10.09
C ARG A 59 -1.63 -1.72 9.03
N ILE A 60 -0.82 -2.50 8.32
CA ILE A 60 -1.26 -3.39 7.24
C ILE A 60 -1.71 -4.72 7.84
N VAL A 61 -2.96 -5.07 7.56
CA VAL A 61 -3.60 -6.33 7.97
C VAL A 61 -3.51 -7.37 6.85
N ALA A 62 -3.66 -6.95 5.59
CA ALA A 62 -3.49 -7.80 4.42
C ALA A 62 -2.92 -7.01 3.23
N PHE A 63 -2.21 -7.72 2.35
CA PHE A 63 -1.54 -7.16 1.18
C PHE A 63 -1.61 -8.18 0.04
N GLY A 64 -2.05 -7.77 -1.15
CA GLY A 64 -2.17 -8.65 -2.31
C GLY A 64 -2.23 -7.90 -3.63
#